data_AF-A0A6A6ERZ6-F1
#
_entry.id   AF-A0A6A6ERZ6-F1
#
_cell.length_a   1.000
_cell.length_b   1.000
_cell.length_c   1.000
_cell.angle_alpha   90.00
_cell.angle_beta   90.00
_cell.angle_gamma   90.00
#
_symmetry.space_group_name_H-M   'P 1'
#
loop_
_entity.id
_entity.type
_entity.pdbx_description
1 polymer ?
#
loop_
_entity_poly.entity_id
_entity_poly.type
_entity_poly.pdbx_seq_one_letter_code
_entity_poly.pdbx_strand_id
1 'polypeptide(L)'
;MRTQWRRPPLPTPKPLDPLPEGTQTILREGDSAVAYHIPITPLTHTTTISIPKDSTWTSGLHWHTTHTEYLRLLHGSIYLRLNNEVKILSAGDAEEGGDVTVRVDKGVRHNWGRAQQHLQRVELGVPLHRMKPSPRELDEEVVVEEWTEPRDGEKALFFWNLNNLLLYPDKAPDPRPGRVLRRALGKWWMSLQLFIIFLELDNLPVLLDLGSFFGEQFEGQEWIQGIGMWFAHVGEWALTGFVLLFAGFVGRLVGLQAVSEGRTPKELWEDWVGIKEAKKVK
;
A
#
# COMPACT_ATOMS: atom_id res chain seq x y z
N MET A 1 19.24 13.62 -38.33
CA MET A 1 18.10 12.70 -38.11
C MET A 1 17.86 12.59 -36.61
N ARG A 2 16.78 13.20 -36.09
CA ARG A 2 16.37 13.01 -34.69
C ARG A 2 15.66 11.67 -34.60
N THR A 3 16.28 10.69 -33.96
CA THR A 3 15.61 9.46 -33.53
C THR A 3 14.42 9.86 -32.67
N GLN A 4 13.21 9.65 -33.19
CA GLN A 4 12.00 9.73 -32.38
C GLN A 4 12.07 8.59 -31.36
N TRP A 5 12.45 8.92 -30.14
CA TRP A 5 12.32 8.01 -29.00
C TRP A 5 10.83 7.69 -28.85
N ARG A 6 10.41 6.53 -29.35
CA ARG A 6 9.07 6.01 -29.07
C ARG A 6 9.02 5.72 -27.58
N ARG A 7 8.06 6.31 -26.88
CA ARG A 7 7.78 5.91 -25.51
C ARG A 7 7.48 4.40 -25.51
N PRO A 8 8.03 3.62 -24.56
CA PRO A 8 7.64 2.24 -24.40
C PRO A 8 6.12 2.14 -24.22
N PRO A 9 5.49 1.02 -24.63
CA PRO A 9 4.07 0.83 -24.42
C PRO A 9 3.73 0.91 -22.93
N LEU A 10 2.56 1.44 -22.60
CA LEU A 10 2.11 1.49 -21.22
C LEU A 10 1.92 0.08 -20.66
N PRO A 11 2.26 -0.16 -19.39
CA PRO A 11 2.04 -1.43 -18.74
C PRO A 11 0.53 -1.72 -18.71
N THR A 12 0.15 -2.95 -19.08
CA THR A 12 -1.26 -3.34 -19.18
C THR A 12 -1.59 -4.33 -18.07
N PRO A 13 -2.40 -3.95 -17.07
CA PRO A 13 -2.79 -4.87 -16.00
C PRO A 13 -3.77 -5.90 -16.54
N LYS A 14 -3.71 -7.13 -16.04
CA LYS A 14 -4.63 -8.21 -16.41
C LYS A 14 -5.10 -8.95 -15.18
N PRO A 15 -6.35 -9.45 -15.16
CA PRO A 15 -6.75 -10.42 -14.15
C PRO A 15 -5.91 -11.69 -14.25
N LEU A 16 -5.69 -12.34 -13.11
CA LEU A 16 -5.09 -13.68 -13.08
C LEU A 16 -6.05 -14.71 -13.69
N ASP A 17 -5.47 -15.75 -14.30
CA ASP A 17 -6.20 -16.89 -14.84
C ASP A 17 -5.55 -18.20 -14.34
N PRO A 18 -6.22 -18.96 -13.46
CA PRO A 18 -7.56 -18.71 -12.92
C PRO A 18 -7.58 -17.55 -11.91
N LEU A 19 -8.77 -16.98 -11.69
CA LEU A 19 -8.99 -15.99 -10.63
C LEU A 19 -8.86 -16.65 -9.25
N PRO A 20 -8.24 -15.98 -8.26
CA PRO A 20 -8.27 -16.44 -6.87
C PRO A 20 -9.71 -16.58 -6.37
N GLU A 21 -10.00 -17.69 -5.68
CA GLU A 21 -11.34 -18.03 -5.21
C GLU A 21 -11.90 -16.95 -4.27
N GLY A 22 -13.19 -16.62 -4.43
CA GLY A 22 -13.86 -15.66 -3.55
C GLY A 22 -13.38 -14.21 -3.69
N THR A 23 -12.72 -13.87 -4.80
CA THR A 23 -12.23 -12.51 -5.07
C THR A 23 -12.88 -11.87 -6.30
N GLN A 24 -12.80 -10.53 -6.36
CA GLN A 24 -13.13 -9.75 -7.56
C GLN A 24 -11.96 -8.86 -7.96
N THR A 25 -11.79 -8.69 -9.26
CA THR A 25 -10.68 -7.93 -9.83
C THR A 25 -10.96 -6.42 -9.89
N ILE A 26 -9.98 -5.62 -9.49
CA ILE A 26 -9.89 -4.19 -9.84
C ILE A 26 -8.60 -3.96 -10.62
N LEU A 27 -8.72 -3.31 -11.78
CA LEU A 27 -7.58 -2.92 -12.63
C LEU A 27 -7.36 -1.41 -12.51
N ARG A 28 -6.10 -1.01 -12.29
CA ARG A 28 -5.66 0.38 -12.43
C ARG A 28 -4.69 0.46 -13.60
N GLU A 29 -4.96 1.35 -14.54
CA GLU A 29 -4.15 1.57 -15.74
C GLU A 29 -3.14 2.72 -15.55
N GLY A 30 -2.30 2.96 -16.56
CA GLY A 30 -1.28 4.00 -16.59
C GLY A 30 0.09 3.50 -16.15
N ASP A 31 1.06 4.41 -15.92
CA ASP A 31 2.44 4.03 -15.60
C ASP A 31 2.53 3.16 -14.32
N SER A 32 1.67 3.40 -13.34
CA SER A 32 1.56 2.59 -12.11
C SER A 32 0.48 1.51 -12.22
N ALA A 33 0.41 0.82 -13.36
CA ALA A 33 -0.58 -0.21 -13.60
C ALA A 33 -0.50 -1.36 -12.57
N VAL A 34 -1.64 -1.86 -12.13
CA VAL A 34 -1.74 -2.95 -11.14
C VAL A 34 -3.11 -3.63 -11.23
N ALA A 35 -3.14 -4.93 -10.98
CA ALA A 35 -4.36 -5.72 -10.83
C ALA A 35 -4.49 -6.20 -9.38
N TYR A 36 -5.61 -5.87 -8.73
CA TYR A 36 -5.96 -6.38 -7.41
C TYR A 36 -7.04 -7.45 -7.54
N HIS A 37 -6.92 -8.52 -6.77
CA HIS A 37 -7.93 -9.56 -6.59
C HIS A 37 -8.31 -9.55 -5.12
N ILE A 38 -9.40 -8.85 -4.83
CA ILE A 38 -9.78 -8.49 -3.46
C ILE A 38 -10.92 -9.41 -3.02
N PRO A 39 -10.87 -10.01 -1.82
CA PRO A 39 -11.99 -10.73 -1.22
C PRO A 39 -13.32 -9.99 -1.38
N ILE A 40 -14.40 -10.73 -1.68
CA ILE A 40 -15.77 -10.18 -1.71
C ILE A 40 -16.63 -10.63 -0.54
N THR A 41 -16.14 -11.56 0.28
CA THR A 41 -16.80 -12.08 1.48
C THR A 41 -15.82 -12.10 2.65
N PRO A 42 -16.29 -12.10 3.91
CA PRO A 42 -15.43 -12.17 5.09
C PRO A 42 -14.78 -13.55 5.31
N LEU A 43 -15.02 -14.52 4.42
CA LEU A 43 -14.43 -15.86 4.53
C LEU A 43 -12.97 -15.90 4.08
N THR A 44 -12.56 -14.93 3.26
CA THR A 44 -11.19 -14.82 2.73
C THR A 44 -10.59 -13.47 3.13
N HIS A 45 -9.31 -13.49 3.49
CA HIS A 45 -8.62 -12.33 4.08
C HIS A 45 -7.37 -11.91 3.28
N THR A 46 -7.10 -12.62 2.20
CA THR A 46 -5.90 -12.46 1.39
C THR A 46 -6.25 -11.73 0.11
N THR A 47 -5.57 -10.61 -0.16
CA THR A 47 -5.65 -9.91 -1.44
C THR A 47 -4.48 -10.33 -2.30
N THR A 48 -4.74 -10.70 -3.55
CA THR A 48 -3.66 -11.02 -4.51
C THR A 48 -3.43 -9.83 -5.44
N ILE A 49 -2.18 -9.37 -5.51
CA ILE A 49 -1.75 -8.20 -6.26
C ILE A 49 -0.83 -8.66 -7.39
N SER A 50 -1.22 -8.39 -8.63
CA SER A 50 -0.42 -8.61 -9.83
C SER A 50 0.08 -7.26 -10.37
N ILE A 51 1.37 -7.19 -10.66
CA ILE A 51 2.04 -5.99 -11.17
C ILE A 51 2.69 -6.33 -12.52
N PRO A 52 2.13 -5.83 -13.64
CA PRO A 52 2.67 -6.12 -14.96
C PRO A 52 4.08 -5.58 -15.14
N LYS A 53 4.76 -6.09 -16.18
CA LYS A 53 6.06 -5.56 -16.63
C LYS A 53 5.98 -4.05 -16.83
N ASP A 54 7.09 -3.36 -16.56
CA ASP A 54 7.26 -1.91 -16.69
C ASP A 54 6.37 -1.02 -15.81
N SER A 55 5.57 -1.60 -14.90
CA SER A 55 4.79 -0.80 -13.95
C SER A 55 5.66 -0.12 -12.89
N THR A 56 5.36 1.15 -12.65
CA THR A 56 5.93 1.97 -11.58
C THR A 56 5.21 1.85 -10.25
N TRP A 57 4.24 0.93 -10.14
CA TRP A 57 3.45 0.74 -8.93
C TRP A 57 4.33 0.35 -7.73
N THR A 58 3.97 0.91 -6.58
CA THR A 58 4.52 0.56 -5.27
C THR A 58 3.38 0.59 -4.26
N SER A 59 3.48 -0.15 -3.15
CA SER A 59 2.52 -0.06 -2.06
C SER A 59 2.51 1.33 -1.39
N GLY A 60 3.60 2.08 -1.53
CA GLY A 60 3.80 3.37 -0.87
C GLY A 60 4.38 3.16 0.53
N LEU A 61 5.16 4.12 1.02
CA LEU A 61 5.78 3.99 2.34
C LEU A 61 4.74 4.21 3.45
N HIS A 62 4.51 3.19 4.27
CA HIS A 62 3.49 3.22 5.32
C HIS A 62 3.84 2.27 6.48
N TRP A 63 3.01 2.26 7.53
CA TRP A 63 3.06 1.28 8.60
C TRP A 63 1.66 0.96 9.13
N HIS A 64 1.59 -0.13 9.89
CA HIS A 64 0.41 -0.57 10.63
C HIS A 64 0.64 -0.39 12.13
N THR A 65 -0.38 0.00 12.88
CA THR A 65 -0.29 0.17 14.34
C THR A 65 -0.96 -0.98 15.09
N THR A 66 -2.01 -1.56 14.53
CA THR A 66 -2.78 -2.65 15.14
C THR A 66 -2.55 -3.99 14.45
N HIS A 67 -2.16 -3.99 13.18
CA HIS A 67 -1.99 -5.19 12.36
C HIS A 67 -0.53 -5.57 12.10
N THR A 68 -0.27 -6.87 12.11
CA THR A 68 0.95 -7.43 11.49
C THR A 68 0.62 -7.79 10.05
N GLU A 69 1.40 -7.32 9.08
CA GLU A 69 1.21 -7.63 7.67
C GLU A 69 2.08 -8.82 7.25
N TYR A 70 1.60 -9.58 6.27
CA TYR A 70 2.32 -10.66 5.63
C TYR A 70 2.26 -10.50 4.11
N LEU A 71 3.41 -10.73 3.47
CA LEU A 71 3.56 -10.71 2.02
C LEU A 71 4.09 -12.06 1.58
N ARG A 72 3.32 -12.79 0.76
CA ARG A 72 3.77 -14.04 0.13
C ARG A 72 4.00 -13.82 -1.35
N LEU A 73 5.26 -13.96 -1.77
CA LEU A 73 5.65 -13.78 -3.16
C LEU A 73 5.40 -15.06 -3.95
N LEU A 74 4.49 -14.99 -4.92
CA LEU A 74 4.08 -16.12 -5.76
C LEU A 74 4.84 -16.16 -7.10
N HIS A 75 5.22 -14.99 -7.62
CA HIS A 75 5.90 -14.89 -8.92
C HIS A 75 6.74 -13.61 -9.04
N GLY A 76 7.83 -13.69 -9.80
CA GLY A 76 8.73 -12.57 -10.08
C GLY A 76 9.60 -12.16 -8.88
N SER A 77 10.17 -10.95 -8.95
CA SER A 77 10.98 -10.40 -7.86
C SER A 77 10.53 -9.01 -7.43
N ILE A 78 10.53 -8.76 -6.13
CA ILE A 78 10.20 -7.46 -5.53
C ILE A 78 11.41 -6.82 -4.87
N TYR A 79 11.41 -5.48 -4.82
CA TYR A 79 12.12 -4.81 -3.74
C TYR A 79 11.17 -4.73 -2.55
N LEU A 80 11.72 -4.91 -1.36
CA LEU A 80 11.04 -4.70 -0.09
C LEU A 80 11.89 -3.78 0.76
N ARG A 81 11.37 -2.59 1.04
CA ARG A 81 11.94 -1.68 2.03
C ARG A 81 11.32 -2.00 3.39
N LEU A 82 12.15 -2.25 4.39
CA LEU A 82 11.79 -2.35 5.81
C LEU A 82 12.62 -1.34 6.59
N ASN A 83 11.96 -0.33 7.14
CA ASN A 83 12.60 0.85 7.72
C ASN A 83 13.59 1.49 6.73
N ASN A 84 14.89 1.41 7.03
CA ASN A 84 15.96 1.97 6.20
C ASN A 84 16.70 0.89 5.39
N GLU A 85 16.30 -0.37 5.51
CA GLU A 85 16.87 -1.47 4.72
C GLU A 85 16.03 -1.72 3.48
N VAL A 86 16.70 -2.00 2.36
CA VAL A 86 16.06 -2.51 1.14
C VAL A 86 16.61 -3.90 0.85
N LYS A 87 15.70 -4.84 0.60
CA LYS A 87 16.00 -6.21 0.21
C LYS A 87 15.38 -6.48 -1.16
N ILE A 88 16.05 -7.29 -1.96
CA ILE A 88 15.44 -7.88 -3.17
C ILE A 88 15.06 -9.31 -2.82
N LEU A 89 13.83 -9.70 -3.14
CA LEU A 89 13.29 -11.04 -2.89
C LEU A 89 12.77 -11.60 -4.21
N SER A 90 13.11 -12.85 -4.53
CA SER A 90 12.58 -13.56 -5.69
C SER A 90 11.70 -14.73 -5.28
N ALA A 91 10.61 -15.00 -6.01
CA ALA A 91 9.80 -16.19 -5.79
C ALA A 91 10.63 -17.48 -5.95
N GLY A 92 11.64 -17.46 -6.82
CA GLY A 92 12.55 -18.57 -7.05
C GLY A 92 13.54 -18.85 -5.90
N ASP A 93 13.60 -17.98 -4.89
CA ASP A 93 14.46 -18.20 -3.70
C ASP A 93 13.81 -19.13 -2.66
N ALA A 94 12.59 -19.61 -2.90
CA ALA A 94 11.93 -20.57 -2.02
C ALA A 94 12.75 -21.86 -1.91
N GLU A 95 12.98 -22.33 -0.68
CA GLU A 95 13.54 -23.66 -0.43
C GLU A 95 12.58 -24.75 -0.97
N GLU A 96 13.09 -25.97 -1.18
CA GLU A 96 12.30 -27.07 -1.76
C GLU A 96 11.01 -27.32 -0.95
N GLY A 97 9.85 -27.04 -1.56
CA GLY A 97 8.53 -27.17 -0.93
C GLY A 97 8.12 -26.00 -0.02
N GLY A 98 8.90 -24.93 0.05
CA GLY A 98 8.62 -23.71 0.81
C GLY A 98 7.97 -22.59 -0.03
N ASP A 99 7.75 -21.46 0.62
CA ASP A 99 7.37 -20.21 -0.03
C ASP A 99 8.24 -19.05 0.47
N VAL A 100 8.21 -17.92 -0.26
CA VAL A 100 8.86 -16.68 0.17
C VAL A 100 7.81 -15.80 0.82
N THR A 101 7.60 -16.02 2.12
CA THR A 101 6.71 -15.20 2.96
C THR A 101 7.50 -14.28 3.88
N VAL A 102 7.17 -12.99 3.83
CA VAL A 102 7.72 -11.97 4.73
C VAL A 102 6.67 -11.55 5.74
N ARG A 103 7.08 -11.44 7.00
CA ARG A 103 6.30 -10.86 8.08
C ARG A 103 6.76 -9.42 8.32
N VAL A 104 5.82 -8.50 8.39
CA VAL A 104 6.02 -7.09 8.69
C VAL A 104 5.32 -6.78 10.01
N ASP A 105 6.12 -6.59 11.06
CA ASP A 105 5.60 -6.31 12.39
C ASP A 105 4.98 -4.91 12.51
N LYS A 106 4.10 -4.75 13.51
CA LYS A 106 3.47 -3.48 13.86
C LYS A 106 4.52 -2.38 14.06
N GLY A 107 4.25 -1.21 13.52
CA GLY A 107 5.12 -0.04 13.56
C GLY A 107 6.30 -0.09 12.59
N VAL A 108 6.53 -1.21 11.89
CA VAL A 108 7.59 -1.29 10.89
C VAL A 108 7.17 -0.54 9.63
N ARG A 109 7.97 0.46 9.26
CA ARG A 109 7.77 1.19 8.00
C ARG A 109 8.13 0.28 6.86
N HIS A 110 7.27 0.19 5.86
CA HIS A 110 7.53 -0.68 4.71
C HIS A 110 6.96 -0.13 3.42
N ASN A 111 7.58 -0.54 2.32
CA ASN A 111 7.16 -0.24 0.95
C ASN A 111 7.70 -1.36 0.06
N TRP A 112 6.93 -1.78 -0.93
CA TRP A 112 7.38 -2.79 -1.88
C TRP A 112 6.84 -2.52 -3.29
N GLY A 113 7.49 -3.13 -4.27
CA GLY A 113 7.13 -3.04 -5.68
C GLY A 113 8.11 -3.86 -6.53
N ARG A 114 8.05 -3.72 -7.86
CA ARG A 114 8.91 -4.51 -8.76
C ARG A 114 10.39 -4.24 -8.51
N ALA A 115 11.19 -5.29 -8.34
CA ALA A 115 12.64 -5.18 -8.13
C ALA A 115 13.33 -4.42 -9.27
N GLN A 116 13.04 -4.79 -10.52
CA GLN A 116 13.63 -4.16 -11.71
C GLN A 116 13.39 -2.66 -11.77
N GLN A 117 12.16 -2.22 -11.44
CA GLN A 117 11.81 -0.80 -11.46
C GLN A 117 12.55 0.00 -10.39
N HIS A 118 12.82 -0.61 -9.24
CA HIS A 118 13.65 0.00 -8.20
C HIS A 118 15.12 0.07 -8.63
N LEU A 119 15.67 -1.04 -9.13
CA LEU A 119 17.06 -1.11 -9.60
C LEU A 119 17.35 -0.12 -10.74
N GLN A 120 16.39 0.15 -11.63
CA GLN A 120 16.54 1.17 -12.67
C GLN A 120 16.55 2.60 -12.14
N ARG A 121 15.87 2.87 -11.01
CA ARG A 121 15.86 4.20 -10.38
C ARG A 121 17.13 4.45 -9.55
N VAL A 122 17.72 3.39 -9.01
CA VAL A 122 18.98 3.42 -8.28
C VAL A 122 20.12 3.25 -9.30
N GLU A 123 20.41 4.28 -10.09
CA GLU A 123 21.60 4.29 -10.97
C GLU A 123 22.90 4.21 -10.14
N LEU A 124 23.76 3.24 -10.48
CA LEU A 124 25.24 3.23 -10.31
C LEU A 124 25.79 3.68 -8.93
N GLY A 125 25.75 2.81 -7.91
CA GLY A 125 26.71 2.98 -6.79
C GLY A 125 26.38 2.37 -5.43
N VAL A 126 25.15 1.94 -5.18
CA VAL A 126 24.79 1.39 -3.85
C VAL A 126 25.17 -0.10 -3.76
N PRO A 127 25.92 -0.54 -2.74
CA PRO A 127 26.26 -1.95 -2.56
C PRO A 127 24.99 -2.79 -2.29
N LEU A 128 24.56 -3.58 -3.27
CA LEU A 128 23.49 -4.56 -3.11
C LEU A 128 23.90 -5.63 -2.08
N HIS A 129 23.37 -5.54 -0.86
CA HIS A 129 23.50 -6.61 0.12
C HIS A 129 22.52 -7.74 -0.23
N ARG A 130 23.08 -8.80 -0.84
CA ARG A 130 22.53 -10.15 -1.07
C ARG A 130 21.55 -10.35 -2.24
N MET A 131 21.87 -11.44 -2.93
CA MET A 131 21.21 -12.21 -4.00
C MET A 131 20.80 -11.42 -5.24
N LYS A 132 21.48 -11.74 -6.35
CA LYS A 132 21.13 -11.28 -7.70
C LYS A 132 20.05 -12.23 -8.22
N PRO A 133 18.74 -11.87 -8.19
CA PRO A 133 17.74 -12.62 -8.93
C PRO A 133 18.18 -12.76 -10.38
N SER A 134 17.75 -13.83 -11.05
CA SER A 134 18.10 -14.00 -12.45
C SER A 134 17.54 -12.82 -13.26
N PRO A 135 18.22 -12.36 -14.33
CA PRO A 135 17.71 -11.28 -15.18
C PRO A 135 16.30 -11.54 -15.73
N ARG A 136 15.91 -12.82 -15.84
CA ARG A 136 14.59 -13.23 -16.30
C ARG A 136 13.52 -12.95 -15.24
N GLU A 137 13.75 -13.33 -13.97
CA GLU A 137 12.78 -13.10 -12.88
C GLU A 137 12.58 -11.60 -12.59
N LEU A 138 13.62 -10.79 -12.77
CA LEU A 138 13.54 -9.33 -12.67
C LEU A 138 12.58 -8.72 -13.71
N ASP A 139 12.57 -9.28 -14.92
CA ASP A 139 11.73 -8.79 -16.02
C ASP A 139 10.33 -9.41 -16.02
N GLU A 140 10.03 -10.37 -15.16
CA GLU A 140 8.75 -11.06 -15.12
C GLU A 140 7.66 -10.27 -14.38
N GLU A 141 6.39 -10.60 -14.63
CA GLU A 141 5.27 -10.09 -13.82
C GLU A 141 5.48 -10.42 -12.34
N VAL A 142 5.07 -9.53 -11.44
CA VAL A 142 5.12 -9.80 -9.99
C VAL A 142 3.74 -10.18 -9.51
N VAL A 143 3.63 -11.26 -8.76
CA VAL A 143 2.38 -11.66 -8.08
C VAL A 143 2.67 -11.86 -6.60
N VAL A 144 1.94 -11.12 -5.76
CA VAL A 144 2.09 -11.14 -4.29
C VAL A 144 0.73 -11.31 -3.66
N GLU A 145 0.64 -12.18 -2.66
CA GLU A 145 -0.48 -12.20 -1.73
C GLU A 145 -0.17 -11.36 -0.50
N GLU A 146 -1.16 -10.60 -0.06
CA GLU A 146 -1.05 -9.68 1.08
C GLU A 146 -2.23 -9.89 2.03
N TRP A 147 -1.94 -10.09 3.32
CA TRP A 147 -2.95 -10.21 4.38
C TRP A 147 -2.42 -9.66 5.70
N THR A 148 -3.32 -9.48 6.67
CA THR A 148 -2.99 -8.99 8.01
C THR A 148 -3.43 -9.96 9.11
N GLU A 149 -2.78 -9.84 10.27
CA GLU A 149 -3.24 -10.39 11.54
C GLU A 149 -3.54 -9.25 12.53
N PRO A 150 -4.74 -9.21 13.15
CA PRO A 150 -5.83 -10.19 13.02
C PRO A 150 -6.47 -10.23 11.61
N ARG A 151 -7.02 -11.40 11.26
CA ARG A 151 -7.85 -11.62 10.06
C ARG A 151 -9.29 -11.17 10.32
N ASP A 152 -9.50 -9.87 10.36
CA ASP A 152 -10.80 -9.25 10.66
C ASP A 152 -11.46 -8.57 9.45
N GLY A 153 -10.89 -8.76 8.26
CA GLY A 153 -11.40 -8.23 7.00
C GLY A 153 -11.01 -6.76 6.72
N GLU A 154 -10.37 -6.06 7.66
CA GLU A 154 -10.03 -4.63 7.49
C GLU A 154 -9.11 -4.40 6.28
N LYS A 155 -8.20 -5.33 5.98
CA LYS A 155 -7.33 -5.24 4.81
C LYS A 155 -8.11 -5.30 3.48
N ALA A 156 -9.13 -6.15 3.38
CA ALA A 156 -9.98 -6.21 2.19
C ALA A 156 -10.82 -4.93 2.05
N LEU A 157 -11.38 -4.43 3.16
CA LEU A 157 -12.10 -3.16 3.21
C LEU A 157 -11.21 -1.99 2.75
N PHE A 158 -9.93 -1.99 3.16
CA PHE A 158 -8.95 -1.00 2.76
C PHE A 158 -8.77 -0.97 1.24
N PHE A 159 -8.47 -2.13 0.64
CA PHE A 159 -8.28 -2.20 -0.82
C PHE A 159 -9.53 -1.80 -1.60
N TRP A 160 -10.72 -2.21 -1.15
CA TRP A 160 -11.98 -1.81 -1.79
C TRP A 160 -12.19 -0.30 -1.75
N ASN A 161 -12.08 0.31 -0.56
CA ASN A 161 -12.38 1.72 -0.38
C ASN A 161 -11.30 2.62 -0.99
N LEU A 162 -10.02 2.24 -0.94
CA LEU A 162 -8.92 2.92 -1.61
C LEU A 162 -9.13 2.91 -3.13
N ASN A 163 -9.25 1.73 -3.73
CA ASN A 163 -9.27 1.62 -5.19
C ASN A 163 -10.55 2.22 -5.79
N ASN A 164 -11.72 2.01 -5.18
CA ASN A 164 -12.95 2.63 -5.67
C ASN A 164 -12.95 4.14 -5.51
N LEU A 165 -12.31 4.70 -4.47
CA LEU A 165 -12.14 6.14 -4.35
C LEU A 165 -11.25 6.70 -5.47
N LEU A 166 -10.15 6.01 -5.80
CA LEU A 166 -9.23 6.44 -6.87
C LEU A 166 -9.86 6.34 -8.26
N LEU A 167 -10.61 5.28 -8.54
CA LEU A 167 -11.22 5.04 -9.85
C LEU A 167 -12.55 5.78 -10.04
N TYR A 168 -13.31 5.93 -8.96
CA TYR A 168 -14.67 6.47 -9.00
C TYR A 168 -14.88 7.49 -7.87
N PRO A 169 -14.18 8.64 -7.92
CA PRO A 169 -14.18 9.63 -6.84
C PRO A 169 -15.58 10.17 -6.47
N ASP A 170 -16.54 10.08 -7.40
CA ASP A 170 -17.90 10.59 -7.26
C ASP A 170 -18.94 9.54 -6.82
N LYS A 171 -18.55 8.27 -6.63
CA LYS A 171 -19.52 7.20 -6.27
C LYS A 171 -20.09 7.31 -4.87
N ALA A 172 -19.38 7.95 -3.94
CA ALA A 172 -19.88 8.12 -2.58
C ALA A 172 -20.74 9.39 -2.47
N PRO A 173 -21.92 9.32 -1.84
CA PRO A 173 -22.75 10.50 -1.65
C PRO A 173 -22.04 11.50 -0.73
N ASP A 174 -21.79 12.71 -1.24
CA ASP A 174 -21.30 13.83 -0.43
C ASP A 174 -22.46 14.39 0.42
N PRO A 175 -22.38 14.38 1.77
CA PRO A 175 -23.35 15.07 2.59
C PRO A 175 -23.37 16.57 2.23
N ARG A 176 -24.50 17.26 2.46
CA ARG A 176 -24.63 18.69 2.17
C ARG A 176 -23.47 19.56 2.71
N PRO A 177 -22.98 19.42 3.96
CA PRO A 177 -21.80 20.16 4.43
C PRO A 177 -20.51 19.77 3.68
N GLY A 178 -20.37 18.50 3.28
CA GLY A 178 -19.23 18.00 2.49
C GLY A 178 -19.07 18.71 1.15
N ARG A 179 -20.16 19.08 0.46
CA ARG A 179 -20.09 19.78 -0.84
C ARG A 179 -19.42 21.16 -0.76
N VAL A 180 -19.62 21.89 0.34
CA VAL A 180 -18.99 23.21 0.54
C VAL A 180 -17.50 23.03 0.80
N LEU A 181 -17.15 22.09 1.68
CA LEU A 181 -15.76 21.80 2.00
C LEU A 181 -14.99 21.26 0.79
N ARG A 182 -15.62 20.40 -0.03
CA ARG A 182 -15.05 19.90 -1.29
C ARG A 182 -14.65 21.05 -2.23
N ARG A 183 -15.51 22.06 -2.37
CA ARG A 183 -15.20 23.26 -3.19
C ARG A 183 -14.03 24.05 -2.61
N ALA A 184 -13.97 24.19 -1.28
CA ALA A 184 -12.89 24.92 -0.62
C ALA A 184 -11.54 24.20 -0.70
N LEU A 185 -11.53 22.86 -0.51
CA LEU A 185 -10.32 22.04 -0.55
C LEU A 185 -9.84 21.75 -1.97
N GLY A 186 -10.72 21.78 -2.96
CA GLY A 186 -10.39 21.51 -4.36
C GLY A 186 -9.67 20.18 -4.51
N LYS A 187 -8.41 20.24 -4.98
CA LYS A 187 -7.56 19.05 -5.17
C LYS A 187 -7.27 18.25 -3.90
N TRP A 188 -7.31 18.89 -2.73
CA TRP A 188 -7.04 18.25 -1.44
C TRP A 188 -8.21 17.42 -0.91
N TRP A 189 -9.38 17.50 -1.55
CA TRP A 189 -10.54 16.70 -1.17
C TRP A 189 -10.27 15.19 -1.23
N MET A 190 -9.55 14.75 -2.27
CA MET A 190 -9.15 13.36 -2.42
C MET A 190 -8.21 12.93 -1.29
N SER A 191 -7.20 13.75 -0.98
CA SER A 191 -6.27 13.49 0.12
C SER A 191 -6.98 13.37 1.47
N LEU A 192 -7.96 14.25 1.74
CA LEU A 192 -8.77 14.17 2.96
C LEU A 192 -9.48 12.81 3.07
N GLN A 193 -10.15 12.36 2.01
CA GLN A 193 -10.83 11.06 2.02
C GLN A 193 -9.86 9.90 2.19
N LEU A 194 -8.70 9.94 1.53
CA LEU A 194 -7.66 8.93 1.69
C LEU A 194 -7.12 8.88 3.12
N PHE A 195 -6.88 10.02 3.75
CA PHE A 195 -6.41 10.09 5.15
C PHE A 195 -7.44 9.51 6.12
N ILE A 196 -8.74 9.71 5.87
CA ILE A 196 -9.80 9.11 6.68
C ILE A 196 -9.79 7.57 6.52
N ILE A 197 -9.61 7.06 5.29
CA ILE A 197 -9.46 5.61 5.04
C ILE A 197 -8.22 5.06 5.76
N PHE A 198 -7.06 5.72 5.62
CA PHE A 198 -5.81 5.28 6.24
C PHE A 198 -5.88 5.23 7.77
N LEU A 199 -6.53 6.22 8.38
CA LEU A 199 -6.71 6.26 9.83
C LEU A 199 -7.62 5.13 10.31
N GLU A 200 -8.74 4.88 9.63
CA GLU A 200 -9.75 3.93 10.08
C GLU A 200 -9.31 2.47 9.87
N LEU A 201 -8.58 2.19 8.78
CA LEU A 201 -8.21 0.84 8.34
C LEU A 201 -6.71 0.57 8.49
N ASP A 202 -6.11 1.18 9.50
CA ASP A 202 -4.76 0.93 10.00
C ASP A 202 -3.65 0.95 8.94
N ASN A 203 -3.70 1.82 7.93
CA ASN A 203 -2.71 1.85 6.84
C ASN A 203 -2.03 3.23 6.75
N LEU A 204 -1.26 3.58 7.77
CA LEU A 204 -0.78 4.96 8.02
C LEU A 204 0.38 5.33 7.08
N PRO A 205 0.23 6.32 6.19
CA PRO A 205 1.30 6.73 5.28
C PRO A 205 2.42 7.47 6.02
N VAL A 206 3.66 7.26 5.57
CA VAL A 206 4.78 8.15 5.91
C VAL A 206 4.68 9.40 5.04
N LEU A 207 4.28 10.51 5.66
CA LEU A 207 4.09 11.79 4.95
C LEU A 207 5.41 12.51 4.63
N LEU A 208 6.42 12.31 5.47
CA LEU A 208 7.78 12.81 5.30
C LEU A 208 8.75 11.71 5.73
N ASP A 209 9.73 11.37 4.89
CA ASP A 209 10.76 10.36 5.19
C ASP A 209 12.01 11.04 5.75
N LEU A 210 11.91 11.46 7.02
CA LEU A 210 13.01 12.10 7.76
C LEU A 210 14.14 11.11 8.02
N GLY A 211 13.83 9.82 8.17
CA GLY A 211 14.83 8.77 8.38
C GLY A 211 15.89 8.72 7.27
N SER A 212 15.49 8.86 6.02
CA SER A 212 16.44 8.91 4.89
C SER A 212 17.29 10.19 4.92
N PHE A 213 16.69 11.33 5.25
CA PHE A 213 17.39 12.62 5.35
C PHE A 213 18.50 12.63 6.42
N PHE A 214 18.22 12.10 7.61
CA PHE A 214 19.20 12.04 8.69
C PHE A 214 20.22 10.92 8.53
N GLY A 215 19.88 9.83 7.83
CA GLY A 215 20.81 8.74 7.53
C GLY A 215 22.00 9.19 6.68
N GLU A 216 21.73 9.99 5.65
CA GLU A 216 22.76 10.56 4.76
C GLU A 216 23.62 11.62 5.47
N GLN A 217 23.03 12.43 6.36
CA GLN A 217 23.73 13.55 6.98
C GLN A 217 24.78 13.14 8.05
N PHE A 218 24.64 11.95 8.66
CA PHE A 218 25.46 11.52 9.80
C PHE A 218 26.26 10.24 9.53
N GLU A 219 26.50 9.90 8.26
CA GLU A 219 27.29 8.74 7.85
C GLU A 219 28.66 8.69 8.58
N GLY A 220 28.93 7.59 9.31
CA GLY A 220 30.18 7.37 10.06
C GLY A 220 30.14 7.71 11.56
N GLN A 221 29.01 8.16 12.11
CA GLN A 221 28.84 8.41 13.55
C GLN A 221 27.65 7.61 14.13
N GLU A 222 27.86 6.32 14.39
CA GLU A 222 26.81 5.35 14.73
C GLU A 222 25.88 5.79 15.88
N TRP A 223 26.42 6.42 16.92
CA TRP A 223 25.61 6.85 18.07
C TRP A 223 24.74 8.09 17.77
N ILE A 224 25.23 9.03 16.96
CA ILE A 224 24.46 10.21 16.54
C ILE A 224 23.39 9.79 15.54
N GLN A 225 23.72 8.86 14.64
CA GLN A 225 22.76 8.25 13.73
C GLN A 225 21.62 7.57 14.50
N GLY A 226 21.93 6.78 15.53
CA GLY A 226 20.91 6.11 16.35
C GLY A 226 19.93 7.08 17.01
N ILE A 227 20.44 8.15 17.63
CA ILE A 227 19.61 9.18 18.28
C ILE A 227 18.81 9.97 17.25
N GLY A 228 19.46 10.41 16.17
CA GLY A 228 18.82 11.16 15.09
C GLY A 228 17.68 10.38 14.43
N MET A 229 17.89 9.09 14.14
CA MET A 229 16.86 8.20 13.60
C MET A 229 15.68 8.03 14.55
N TRP A 230 15.93 7.90 15.86
CA TRP A 230 14.85 7.81 16.84
C TRP A 230 13.97 9.07 16.84
N PHE A 231 14.59 10.25 16.92
CA PHE A 231 13.84 11.52 16.85
C PHE A 231 13.12 11.70 15.52
N ALA A 232 13.73 11.29 14.41
CA ALA A 232 13.11 11.28 13.10
C ALA A 232 11.84 10.43 13.11
N HIS A 233 11.90 9.18 13.60
CA HIS A 233 10.73 8.29 13.67
C HIS A 233 9.64 8.82 14.57
N VAL A 234 9.99 9.34 15.75
CA VAL A 234 9.00 9.96 16.64
C VAL A 234 8.34 11.17 15.98
N GLY A 235 9.11 12.00 15.27
CA GLY A 235 8.61 13.14 14.52
C GLY A 235 7.68 12.74 13.37
N GLU A 236 8.05 11.71 12.60
CA GLU A 236 7.23 11.13 11.54
C GLU A 236 5.88 10.63 12.08
N TRP A 237 5.92 9.85 13.17
CA TRP A 237 4.72 9.31 13.81
C TRP A 237 3.81 10.41 14.35
N ALA A 238 4.39 11.41 15.03
CA ALA A 238 3.64 12.53 15.57
C ALA A 238 2.98 13.36 14.44
N LEU A 239 3.71 13.61 13.35
CA LEU A 239 3.19 14.37 12.21
C LEU A 239 2.07 13.61 11.49
N THR A 240 2.28 12.34 11.13
CA THR A 240 1.24 11.53 10.49
C THR A 240 0.04 11.40 11.42
N GLY A 241 0.24 11.09 12.70
CA GLY A 241 -0.82 10.99 13.69
C GLY A 241 -1.64 12.28 13.78
N PHE A 242 -0.98 13.44 13.86
CA PHE A 242 -1.65 14.73 13.87
C PHE A 242 -2.49 14.98 12.61
N VAL A 243 -1.91 14.78 11.42
CA VAL A 243 -2.59 15.01 10.14
C VAL A 243 -3.79 14.08 9.98
N LEU A 244 -3.63 12.79 10.29
CA LEU A 244 -4.70 11.81 10.17
C LEU A 244 -5.81 12.05 11.19
N LEU A 245 -5.49 12.33 12.46
CA LEU A 245 -6.49 12.64 13.48
C LEU A 245 -7.27 13.91 13.14
N PHE A 246 -6.60 14.93 12.61
CA PHE A 246 -7.25 16.13 12.11
C PHE A 246 -8.18 15.82 10.92
N ALA A 247 -7.71 15.03 9.94
CA ALA A 247 -8.52 14.58 8.82
C ALA A 247 -9.76 13.78 9.27
N GLY A 248 -9.61 12.86 10.22
CA GLY A 248 -10.70 12.10 10.81
C GLY A 248 -11.69 12.97 11.60
N PHE A 249 -11.21 13.99 12.31
CA PHE A 249 -12.08 14.98 12.96
C PHE A 249 -12.90 15.77 11.94
N VAL A 250 -12.24 16.35 10.93
CA VAL A 250 -12.92 17.09 9.85
C VAL A 250 -13.91 16.19 9.11
N GLY A 251 -13.50 14.96 8.78
CA GLY A 251 -14.34 13.95 8.14
C GLY A 251 -15.63 13.67 8.91
N ARG A 252 -15.53 13.48 10.24
CA ARG A 252 -16.71 13.32 11.11
C ARG A 252 -17.63 14.53 11.09
N LEU A 253 -17.08 15.76 11.11
CA LEU A 253 -17.90 16.99 11.06
C LEU A 253 -18.70 17.11 9.76
N VAL A 254 -18.16 16.63 8.64
CA VAL A 254 -18.83 16.71 7.33
C VAL A 254 -19.54 15.41 6.92
N GLY A 255 -19.52 14.38 7.78
CA GLY A 255 -20.17 13.10 7.52
C GLY A 255 -19.46 12.21 6.49
N LEU A 256 -18.16 12.40 6.27
CA LEU A 256 -17.36 11.48 5.46
C LEU A 256 -17.11 10.18 6.22
N GLN A 257 -17.18 9.06 5.49
CA GLN A 257 -16.94 7.72 6.01
C GLN A 257 -15.73 7.11 5.31
N ALA A 258 -14.89 6.41 6.08
CA ALA A 258 -13.77 5.64 5.54
C ALA A 258 -14.24 4.44 4.72
N VAL A 259 -15.19 3.68 5.28
CA VAL A 259 -15.84 2.54 4.62
C VAL A 259 -17.24 2.97 4.21
N SER A 260 -17.62 2.71 2.96
CA SER A 260 -18.97 2.98 2.48
C SER A 260 -19.54 1.81 1.69
N GLU A 261 -20.86 1.61 1.80
CA GLU A 261 -21.60 0.58 1.07
C GLU A 261 -21.38 0.69 -0.45
N GLY A 262 -21.39 1.92 -1.00
CA GLY A 262 -21.19 2.14 -2.44
C GLY A 262 -19.79 1.80 -2.97
N ARG A 263 -18.82 1.51 -2.09
CA ARG A 263 -17.44 1.14 -2.44
C ARG A 263 -17.06 -0.28 -2.01
N THR A 264 -17.95 -1.00 -1.33
CA THR A 264 -17.64 -2.26 -0.66
C THR A 264 -18.64 -3.32 -1.09
N PRO A 265 -18.23 -4.58 -1.38
CA PRO A 265 -19.16 -5.68 -1.60
C PRO A 265 -20.14 -5.82 -0.43
N LYS A 266 -21.39 -6.19 -0.75
CA LYS A 266 -22.49 -6.20 0.21
C LYS A 266 -22.20 -7.04 1.45
N GLU A 267 -21.68 -8.25 1.28
CA GLU A 267 -21.40 -9.16 2.41
C GLU A 267 -20.30 -8.61 3.33
N LEU A 268 -19.23 -8.04 2.77
CA LEU A 268 -18.18 -7.37 3.55
C LEU A 268 -18.69 -6.12 4.27
N TRP A 269 -19.59 -5.37 3.63
CA TRP A 269 -20.22 -4.21 4.24
C TRP A 269 -21.09 -4.59 5.45
N GLU A 270 -21.93 -5.62 5.29
CA GLU A 270 -22.82 -6.11 6.35
C GLU A 270 -22.01 -6.64 7.55
N ASP A 271 -20.94 -7.39 7.30
CA ASP A 271 -20.02 -7.87 8.35
C ASP A 271 -19.35 -6.70 9.09
N TRP A 272 -18.82 -5.72 8.35
CA TRP A 272 -18.22 -4.51 8.93
C TRP A 272 -19.18 -3.73 9.82
N VAL A 273 -20.42 -3.51 9.36
CA VAL A 273 -21.46 -2.82 10.13
C VAL A 273 -21.75 -3.61 11.41
N GLY A 274 -21.91 -4.93 11.32
CA GLY A 274 -22.13 -5.79 12.48
C GLY A 274 -21.00 -5.68 13.52
N ILE A 275 -19.74 -5.70 13.08
CA ILE A 275 -18.57 -5.53 13.96
C ILE A 275 -18.58 -4.15 14.64
N LYS A 276 -18.88 -3.08 13.89
CA LYS A 276 -18.94 -1.71 14.45
C LYS A 276 -20.06 -1.54 15.45
N GLU A 277 -21.23 -2.12 15.20
CA GLU A 277 -22.35 -2.11 16.14
C GLU A 277 -22.01 -2.87 17.42
N ALA A 278 -21.41 -4.06 17.31
CA ALA A 278 -20.96 -4.83 18.46
C ALA A 278 -19.92 -4.10 19.32
N LYS A 279 -19.02 -3.31 18.70
CA LYS A 279 -18.04 -2.46 19.39
C LYS A 279 -18.67 -1.26 20.12
N LYS A 280 -19.83 -0.76 19.69
CA LYS A 280 -20.53 0.37 20.35
C LYS A 280 -21.30 -0.04 21.60
N VAL A 281 -21.67 -1.32 21.71
CA VAL A 281 -22.43 -1.88 22.84
C VAL A 281 -21.52 -2.24 24.02
N LYS A 282 -20.21 -2.29 23.81
CA LYS A 282 -19.18 -2.53 24.83
C LYS A 282 -18.62 -1.21 25.38
#